data_AF-A0A7Y3EQQ8-F1
#
_entry.id   AF-A0A7Y3EQQ8-F1
#
_cell.length_a   1.000
_cell.length_b   1.000
_cell.length_c   1.000
_cell.angle_alpha   90.00
_cell.angle_beta   90.00
_cell.angle_gamma   90.00
#
_symmetry.space_group_name_H-M   'P 1'
#
loop_
_entity.id
_entity.type
_entity.pdbx_description
1 polymer ?
#
loop_
_entity_poly.entity_id
_entity_poly.type
_entity_poly.pdbx_seq_one_letter_code
_entity_poly.pdbx_strand_id
1 'polypeptide(L)'
;MKNRKSLLRYIVLPLLILGIIGCQDDDQEFGNIIVPSNVTLSFEIVNQDVDNPNGDGSGLVNFTATADDAISFRYDFGDGTDVEVAPSGSITHRFNLTGVNSYTVTVIASGTGGVTSSSSEIIEVFSAFDDQEAKDLLTGGPGSSKVWYLSAAEEAHLGVGPALELDLIIFGIPTQFYYPSFFDTSPFEKCGIEISDCLCTDELTFTQTADNDLLYELNNNGGTFFNEGHQDIVGGSGDEDACFEFDTSGTSFVSLAPTDVDWSLVPDPTFSARGTVMNLSDDAFMGYYVSSSSYEILEVTETTLHVRTIDGLDPLLAWYHKFTTENPFD
;
A
#
# COMPACT_ATOMS: atom_id res chain seq x y z
N MET A 1 14.71 -15.07 -71.42
CA MET A 1 14.24 -14.97 -70.02
C MET A 1 13.49 -16.24 -69.61
N LYS A 2 14.22 -17.31 -69.30
CA LYS A 2 13.71 -18.57 -68.73
C LYS A 2 14.90 -19.17 -67.98
N ASN A 3 14.68 -19.68 -66.76
CA ASN A 3 15.67 -20.37 -65.90
C ASN A 3 16.36 -19.57 -64.77
N ARG A 4 15.78 -18.50 -64.23
CA ARG A 4 16.26 -17.90 -62.96
C ARG A 4 15.47 -18.31 -61.71
N LYS A 5 14.42 -19.15 -61.86
CA LYS A 5 13.58 -19.63 -60.75
C LYS A 5 14.05 -20.94 -60.10
N SER A 6 14.96 -21.71 -60.72
CA SER A 6 15.43 -22.96 -60.12
C SER A 6 16.66 -22.80 -59.21
N LEU A 7 17.51 -21.79 -59.40
CA LEU A 7 18.70 -21.59 -58.55
C LEU A 7 18.38 -21.01 -57.16
N LEU A 8 17.33 -20.19 -57.03
CA LEU A 8 16.94 -19.63 -55.72
C LEU A 8 16.45 -20.70 -54.74
N ARG A 9 15.88 -21.80 -55.24
CA ARG A 9 15.39 -22.92 -54.41
C ARG A 9 16.51 -23.75 -53.76
N TYR A 10 17.73 -23.74 -54.32
CA TYR A 10 18.85 -24.52 -53.80
C TYR A 10 19.75 -23.74 -52.82
N ILE A 11 19.55 -22.43 -52.68
CA ILE A 11 20.28 -21.58 -51.70
C ILE A 11 19.44 -21.29 -50.45
N VAL A 12 18.10 -21.32 -50.55
CA VAL A 12 17.21 -21.08 -49.40
C VAL A 12 17.05 -22.35 -48.53
N LEU A 13 17.21 -23.55 -49.11
CA LEU A 13 16.99 -24.80 -48.40
C LEU A 13 18.12 -25.22 -47.42
N PRO A 14 19.43 -24.94 -47.68
CA PRO A 14 20.47 -25.19 -46.68
C PRO A 14 20.60 -24.06 -45.65
N LEU A 15 20.09 -22.85 -45.92
CA LEU A 15 20.12 -21.72 -44.97
C LEU A 15 19.03 -21.84 -43.89
N LEU A 16 17.92 -22.52 -44.19
CA LEU A 16 16.84 -22.81 -43.23
C LEU A 16 17.24 -23.91 -42.22
N ILE A 17 18.22 -24.75 -42.56
CA ILE A 17 18.69 -25.85 -41.69
C ILE A 17 19.72 -25.35 -40.65
N LEU A 18 20.37 -24.20 -40.89
CA LEU A 18 21.28 -23.59 -39.91
C LEU A 18 20.57 -22.76 -38.81
N GLY A 19 19.26 -22.53 -38.90
CA GLY A 19 18.51 -21.73 -37.92
C GLY A 19 18.00 -22.51 -36.69
N ILE A 20 18.15 -23.85 -36.69
CA ILE A 20 17.55 -24.73 -35.66
C ILE A 20 18.54 -25.16 -34.56
N ILE A 21 19.79 -24.69 -34.62
CA ILE A 21 20.84 -25.01 -33.63
C ILE A 21 20.97 -23.88 -32.58
N GLY A 22 20.13 -22.84 -32.66
CA GLY A 22 20.13 -21.70 -31.74
C GLY A 22 19.23 -21.86 -30.51
N CYS A 23 18.34 -22.86 -30.48
CA CYS A 23 17.77 -23.32 -29.22
C CYS A 23 18.73 -24.36 -28.65
N GLN A 24 19.80 -23.90 -28.00
CA GLN A 24 20.23 -24.66 -26.84
C GLN A 24 19.07 -24.52 -25.86
N ASP A 25 18.38 -25.62 -25.60
CA ASP A 25 17.73 -25.81 -24.31
C ASP A 25 18.90 -25.71 -23.31
N ASP A 26 19.18 -24.50 -22.83
CA ASP A 26 19.92 -24.34 -21.59
C ASP A 26 19.02 -24.99 -20.56
N ASP A 27 19.21 -26.29 -20.34
CA ASP A 27 18.72 -27.01 -19.18
C ASP A 27 19.22 -26.22 -17.97
N GLN A 28 18.44 -25.24 -17.52
CA GLN A 28 18.69 -24.55 -16.27
C GLN A 28 18.46 -25.60 -15.18
N GLU A 29 19.55 -26.28 -14.83
CA GLU A 29 19.59 -27.07 -13.62
C GLU A 29 19.41 -26.10 -12.46
N PHE A 30 18.18 -26.05 -11.93
CA PHE A 30 17.96 -25.53 -10.60
C PHE A 30 18.92 -26.31 -9.69
N GLY A 31 19.81 -25.60 -9.00
CA GLY A 31 20.58 -26.20 -7.91
C GLY A 31 19.63 -26.89 -6.93
N ASN A 32 20.17 -27.66 -5.98
CA ASN A 32 19.34 -28.44 -5.05
C ASN A 32 18.19 -27.60 -4.48
N ILE A 33 16.95 -28.04 -4.73
CA ILE A 33 15.73 -27.48 -4.14
C ILE A 33 15.65 -28.01 -2.73
N ILE A 34 15.85 -27.13 -1.75
CA ILE A 34 15.88 -27.47 -0.33
C ILE A 34 14.73 -26.73 0.33
N VAL A 35 13.78 -27.51 0.86
CA VAL A 35 12.66 -26.99 1.65
C VAL A 35 13.21 -26.59 3.02
N PRO A 36 12.98 -25.35 3.48
CA PRO A 36 13.43 -24.96 4.81
C PRO A 36 12.80 -25.83 5.89
N SER A 37 13.48 -25.98 7.01
CA SER A 37 13.03 -26.81 8.12
C SER A 37 13.32 -26.16 9.47
N ASN A 38 12.78 -26.71 10.55
CA ASN A 38 12.95 -26.16 11.90
C ASN A 38 12.56 -24.67 11.99
N VAL A 39 11.49 -24.29 11.28
CA VAL A 39 10.96 -22.94 11.36
C VAL A 39 10.49 -22.68 12.78
N THR A 40 11.04 -21.65 13.39
CA THR A 40 10.65 -21.16 14.70
C THR A 40 10.24 -19.71 14.57
N LEU A 41 9.21 -19.33 15.32
CA LEU A 41 8.76 -17.96 15.47
C LEU A 41 8.84 -17.60 16.95
N SER A 42 9.47 -16.49 17.25
CA SER A 42 9.54 -15.90 18.58
C SER A 42 9.16 -14.43 18.51
N PHE A 43 8.67 -13.90 19.63
CA PHE A 43 8.21 -12.52 19.72
C PHE A 43 8.52 -11.94 21.10
N GLU A 44 8.64 -10.61 21.15
CA GLU A 44 8.75 -9.81 22.35
C GLU A 44 7.78 -8.63 22.22
N ILE A 45 6.75 -8.60 23.07
CA ILE A 45 5.84 -7.45 23.13
C ILE A 45 6.58 -6.32 23.84
N VAL A 46 6.67 -5.16 23.19
CA VAL A 46 7.43 -4.03 23.71
C VAL A 46 6.85 -3.57 25.05
N ASN A 47 7.75 -3.41 26.04
CA ASN A 47 7.41 -3.02 27.42
C ASN A 47 6.41 -3.95 28.13
N GLN A 48 6.39 -5.23 27.77
CA GLN A 48 5.63 -6.25 28.50
C GLN A 48 6.27 -6.54 29.86
N ASP A 49 5.45 -6.50 30.92
CA ASP A 49 5.85 -6.89 32.27
C ASP A 49 4.66 -7.48 33.05
N VAL A 50 4.82 -7.66 34.37
CA VAL A 50 3.78 -8.25 35.24
C VAL A 50 2.54 -7.37 35.34
N ASP A 51 2.70 -6.05 35.27
CA ASP A 51 1.61 -5.09 35.38
C ASP A 51 0.98 -4.80 33.99
N ASN A 52 1.75 -4.99 32.92
CA ASN A 52 1.36 -4.78 31.52
C ASN A 52 1.56 -6.08 30.70
N PRO A 53 0.74 -7.12 30.94
CA PRO A 53 0.94 -8.44 30.32
C PRO A 53 0.79 -8.44 28.79
N ASN A 54 0.17 -7.41 28.20
CA ASN A 54 -0.05 -7.26 26.77
C ASN A 54 0.71 -6.06 26.17
N GLY A 55 1.72 -5.54 26.88
CA GLY A 55 2.48 -4.34 26.48
C GLY A 55 1.93 -3.04 27.03
N ASP A 56 2.62 -1.94 26.73
CA ASP A 56 2.35 -0.58 27.26
C ASP A 56 1.28 0.20 26.48
N GLY A 57 0.63 -0.42 25.51
CA GLY A 57 -0.33 0.24 24.62
C GLY A 57 0.29 0.82 23.35
N SER A 58 1.59 0.67 23.12
CA SER A 58 2.22 1.05 21.85
C SER A 58 1.81 0.15 20.68
N GLY A 59 1.30 -1.05 20.94
CA GLY A 59 1.01 -2.06 19.93
C GLY A 59 2.25 -2.69 19.29
N LEU A 60 3.47 -2.32 19.72
CA LEU A 60 4.71 -2.77 19.09
C LEU A 60 5.13 -4.16 19.57
N VAL A 61 5.49 -5.02 18.61
CA VAL A 61 6.02 -6.36 18.86
C VAL A 61 7.25 -6.59 17.99
N ASN A 62 8.34 -7.03 18.62
CA ASN A 62 9.55 -7.44 17.92
C ASN A 62 9.47 -8.94 17.63
N PHE A 63 9.46 -9.32 16.36
CA PHE A 63 9.46 -10.71 15.92
C PHE A 63 10.87 -11.16 15.53
N THR A 64 11.16 -12.43 15.78
CA THR A 64 12.36 -13.11 15.29
C THR A 64 12.02 -14.52 14.88
N ALA A 65 12.30 -14.85 13.62
CA ALA A 65 12.20 -16.19 13.07
C ALA A 65 13.58 -16.75 12.71
N THR A 66 13.68 -18.06 12.83
CA THR A 66 14.84 -18.82 12.35
C THR A 66 14.37 -20.09 11.67
N ALA A 67 15.13 -20.57 10.70
CA ALA A 67 14.89 -21.81 9.99
C ALA A 67 16.20 -22.29 9.37
N ASP A 68 16.37 -23.61 9.27
CA ASP A 68 17.44 -24.21 8.50
C ASP A 68 17.13 -24.09 7.00
N ASP A 69 18.14 -23.79 6.20
CA ASP A 69 18.07 -23.67 4.73
C ASP A 69 17.09 -22.60 4.19
N ALA A 70 16.71 -21.63 5.03
CA ALA A 70 15.97 -20.44 4.61
C ALA A 70 16.89 -19.37 4.02
N ILE A 71 16.44 -18.75 2.93
CA ILE A 71 17.10 -17.61 2.27
C ILE A 71 16.41 -16.27 2.55
N SER A 72 15.15 -16.31 2.99
CA SER A 72 14.37 -15.13 3.38
C SER A 72 13.17 -15.55 4.22
N PHE A 73 12.62 -14.62 4.99
CA PHE A 73 11.36 -14.78 5.71
C PHE A 73 10.32 -13.78 5.22
N ARG A 74 9.05 -14.15 5.36
CA ARG A 74 7.88 -13.29 5.16
C ARG A 74 6.95 -13.43 6.34
N TYR A 75 6.29 -12.35 6.74
CA TYR A 75 5.40 -12.30 7.90
C TYR A 75 4.00 -11.92 7.46
N ASP A 76 3.04 -12.73 7.83
CA ASP A 76 1.62 -12.38 7.85
C ASP A 76 1.23 -12.19 9.31
N PHE A 77 0.87 -10.97 9.69
CA PHE A 77 0.59 -10.63 11.09
C PHE A 77 -0.84 -10.99 11.52
N GLY A 78 -1.72 -11.34 10.59
CA GLY A 78 -3.10 -11.73 10.88
C GLY A 78 -3.99 -10.59 11.38
N ASP A 79 -3.58 -9.34 11.19
CA ASP A 79 -4.34 -8.11 11.51
C ASP A 79 -4.91 -7.42 10.26
N GLY A 80 -4.76 -8.05 9.08
CA GLY A 80 -5.20 -7.52 7.79
C GLY A 80 -4.19 -6.57 7.13
N THR A 81 -3.01 -6.37 7.71
CA THR A 81 -1.90 -5.66 7.04
C THR A 81 -1.21 -6.56 6.01
N ASP A 82 -0.49 -5.92 5.09
CA ASP A 82 0.25 -6.61 4.02
C ASP A 82 1.31 -7.58 4.56
N VAL A 83 1.63 -8.59 3.74
CA VAL A 83 2.70 -9.54 4.07
C VAL A 83 4.07 -8.90 3.89
N GLU A 84 4.78 -8.70 4.99
CA GLU A 84 6.08 -8.03 4.99
C GLU A 84 7.26 -9.01 4.79
N VAL A 85 8.31 -8.57 4.09
CA VAL A 85 9.51 -9.37 3.82
C VAL A 85 10.61 -8.99 4.80
N ALA A 86 11.16 -9.98 5.52
CA ALA A 86 12.27 -9.80 6.46
C ALA A 86 13.39 -10.81 6.16
N PRO A 87 14.36 -10.51 5.29
CA PRO A 87 15.41 -11.44 4.92
C PRO A 87 16.28 -11.89 6.10
N SER A 88 16.45 -11.03 7.11
CA SER A 88 17.17 -11.34 8.36
C SER A 88 16.39 -12.25 9.31
N GLY A 89 15.08 -12.41 9.10
CA GLY A 89 14.16 -13.06 10.03
C GLY A 89 13.78 -12.20 11.23
N SER A 90 14.21 -10.93 11.31
CA SER A 90 13.79 -10.02 12.38
C SER A 90 13.00 -8.86 11.81
N ILE A 91 11.86 -8.54 12.44
CA ILE A 91 10.99 -7.43 12.05
C ILE A 91 10.24 -6.90 13.27
N THR A 92 9.97 -5.60 13.30
CA THR A 92 9.09 -4.98 14.30
C THR A 92 7.78 -4.62 13.62
N HIS A 93 6.66 -5.00 14.21
CA HIS A 93 5.32 -4.68 13.70
C HIS A 93 4.50 -3.95 14.75
N ARG A 94 3.60 -3.07 14.31
CA ARG A 94 2.67 -2.35 15.19
C ARG A 94 1.24 -2.80 14.92
N PHE A 95 0.61 -3.38 15.93
CA PHE A 95 -0.82 -3.71 15.91
C PHE A 95 -1.64 -2.47 16.29
N ASN A 96 -2.53 -2.05 15.40
CA ASN A 96 -3.21 -0.75 15.52
C ASN A 96 -4.64 -0.84 16.04
N LEU A 97 -5.25 -2.03 16.08
CA LEU A 97 -6.60 -2.17 16.63
C LEU A 97 -6.59 -1.88 18.13
N THR A 98 -7.30 -0.82 18.52
CA THR A 98 -7.39 -0.34 19.90
C THR A 98 -7.92 -1.43 20.83
N GLY A 99 -7.39 -1.49 22.05
CA GLY A 99 -7.72 -2.51 23.04
C GLY A 99 -6.76 -3.70 22.98
N VAL A 100 -7.15 -4.77 23.67
CA VAL A 100 -6.40 -6.04 23.69
C VAL A 100 -7.01 -6.94 22.63
N ASN A 101 -6.22 -7.24 21.61
CA ASN A 101 -6.66 -8.03 20.46
C ASN A 101 -5.75 -9.23 20.24
N SER A 102 -6.33 -10.31 19.72
CA SER A 102 -5.61 -11.56 19.46
C SER A 102 -5.35 -11.75 17.97
N TYR A 103 -4.10 -12.06 17.63
CA TYR A 103 -3.65 -12.19 16.25
C TYR A 103 -2.97 -13.54 16.03
N THR A 104 -3.19 -14.14 14.86
CA THR A 104 -2.49 -15.35 14.43
C THR A 104 -1.37 -14.94 13.48
N VAL A 105 -0.17 -14.74 14.04
CA VAL A 105 1.01 -14.35 13.27
C VAL A 105 1.62 -15.59 12.63
N THR A 106 1.83 -15.56 11.32
CA THR A 106 2.42 -16.63 10.55
C THR A 106 3.72 -16.16 9.90
N VAL A 107 4.82 -16.86 10.17
CA VAL A 107 6.07 -16.66 9.43
C VAL A 107 6.23 -17.74 8.37
N ILE A 108 6.65 -17.32 7.18
CA ILE A 108 6.89 -18.15 6.01
C ILE A 108 8.38 -18.08 5.68
N ALA A 109 9.11 -19.17 5.94
CA ALA A 109 10.49 -19.33 5.54
C ALA A 109 10.55 -19.78 4.07
N SER A 110 11.31 -19.05 3.26
CA SER A 110 11.50 -19.34 1.83
C SER A 110 12.88 -19.96 1.59
N GLY A 111 12.94 -21.03 0.81
CA GLY A 111 14.15 -21.76 0.44
C GLY A 111 14.47 -21.67 -1.05
N THR A 112 15.41 -22.51 -1.52
CA THR A 112 15.86 -22.49 -2.92
C THR A 112 14.78 -22.97 -3.88
N GLY A 113 14.61 -22.29 -5.01
CA GLY A 113 13.56 -22.65 -5.99
C GLY A 113 12.14 -22.32 -5.53
N GLY A 114 11.98 -21.45 -4.52
CA GLY A 114 10.67 -20.92 -4.10
C GLY A 114 9.86 -21.87 -3.22
N VAL A 115 10.45 -22.98 -2.76
CA VAL A 115 9.79 -23.85 -1.77
C VAL A 115 9.73 -23.17 -0.41
N THR A 116 8.66 -23.40 0.33
CA THR A 116 8.39 -22.73 1.60
C THR A 116 8.00 -23.70 2.71
N SER A 117 8.19 -23.26 3.93
CA SER A 117 7.67 -23.87 5.15
C SER A 117 7.26 -22.75 6.12
N SER A 118 6.24 -22.97 6.95
CA SER A 118 5.73 -21.94 7.84
C SER A 118 5.58 -22.41 9.30
N SER A 119 5.49 -21.43 10.20
CA SER A 119 5.11 -21.59 11.60
C SER A 119 4.20 -20.45 12.01
N SER A 120 3.29 -20.69 12.95
CA SER A 120 2.36 -19.65 13.43
C SER A 120 2.30 -19.63 14.95
N GLU A 121 2.09 -18.44 15.51
CA GLU A 121 1.90 -18.20 16.94
C GLU A 121 0.67 -17.31 17.15
N ILE A 122 -0.07 -17.55 18.23
CA ILE A 122 -1.17 -16.68 18.65
C ILE A 122 -0.65 -15.74 19.72
N ILE A 123 -0.82 -14.44 19.52
CA ILE A 123 -0.40 -13.41 20.47
C ILE A 123 -1.59 -12.53 20.89
N GLU A 124 -1.51 -11.94 22.07
CA GLU A 124 -2.44 -10.92 22.56
C GLU A 124 -1.68 -9.61 22.74
N VAL A 125 -2.09 -8.54 22.05
CA VAL A 125 -1.37 -7.26 22.02
C VAL A 125 -2.32 -6.14 22.41
N PHE A 126 -1.85 -5.25 23.29
CA PHE A 126 -2.55 -4.03 23.67
C PHE A 126 -2.09 -2.85 22.82
N SER A 127 -3.05 -2.22 22.12
CA SER A 127 -2.88 -0.90 21.51
C SER A 127 -3.79 0.11 22.21
N ALA A 128 -3.22 1.25 22.60
CA ALA A 128 -3.92 2.33 23.28
C ALA A 128 -4.11 3.57 22.39
N PHE A 129 -3.55 3.56 21.17
CA PHE A 129 -3.72 4.70 20.28
C PHE A 129 -5.18 4.78 19.83
N ASP A 130 -5.77 5.95 20.07
CA ASP A 130 -7.09 6.30 19.60
C ASP A 130 -7.11 7.80 19.34
N ASP A 131 -7.65 8.18 18.18
CA ASP A 131 -7.82 9.57 17.77
C ASP A 131 -9.31 9.82 17.55
N GLN A 132 -10.03 9.93 18.66
CA GLN A 132 -11.48 10.12 18.67
C GLN A 132 -11.91 11.37 17.89
N GLU A 133 -11.12 12.45 17.97
CA GLU A 133 -11.43 13.67 17.23
C GLU A 133 -11.33 13.44 15.71
N ALA A 134 -10.34 12.69 15.22
CA ALA A 134 -10.29 12.31 13.81
C ALA A 134 -11.52 11.50 13.41
N LYS A 135 -11.92 10.51 14.21
CA LYS A 135 -13.12 9.70 13.95
C LYS A 135 -14.36 10.57 13.85
N ASP A 136 -14.56 11.48 14.80
CA ASP A 136 -15.71 12.39 14.83
C ASP A 136 -15.71 13.31 13.60
N LEU A 137 -14.55 13.87 13.21
CA LEU A 137 -14.43 14.72 12.02
C LEU A 137 -14.68 13.94 10.72
N LEU A 138 -14.17 12.71 10.61
CA LEU A 138 -14.35 11.84 9.46
C LEU A 138 -15.80 11.38 9.26
N THR A 139 -16.58 11.25 10.33
CA THR A 139 -17.87 10.53 10.30
C THR A 139 -19.07 11.35 10.77
N GLY A 140 -18.85 12.49 11.44
CA GLY A 140 -19.89 13.21 12.17
C GLY A 140 -20.15 12.68 13.58
N GLY A 141 -19.37 11.71 14.06
CA GLY A 141 -19.43 11.17 15.41
C GLY A 141 -20.15 9.81 15.52
N PRO A 142 -20.22 9.22 16.72
CA PRO A 142 -20.71 7.85 16.91
C PRO A 142 -22.13 7.62 16.38
N GLY A 143 -22.29 6.56 15.59
CA GLY A 143 -23.54 6.21 14.92
C GLY A 143 -23.85 7.04 13.67
N SER A 144 -22.89 7.84 13.19
CA SER A 144 -23.03 8.69 12.00
C SER A 144 -22.07 8.27 10.89
N SER A 145 -22.30 8.82 9.70
CA SER A 145 -21.43 8.68 8.54
C SER A 145 -21.31 9.99 7.78
N LYS A 146 -20.19 10.16 7.07
CA LYS A 146 -19.99 11.21 6.07
C LYS A 146 -19.50 10.60 4.77
N VAL A 147 -19.94 11.22 3.67
CA VAL A 147 -19.42 10.95 2.34
C VAL A 147 -18.42 12.04 1.99
N TRP A 148 -17.28 11.61 1.46
CA TRP A 148 -16.18 12.43 1.02
C TRP A 148 -15.99 12.26 -0.49
N TYR A 149 -15.78 13.36 -1.17
CA TYR A 149 -15.53 13.45 -2.61
C TYR A 149 -14.15 14.02 -2.85
N LEU A 150 -13.53 13.72 -3.99
CA LEU A 150 -12.31 14.42 -4.40
C LEU A 150 -12.55 15.93 -4.38
N SER A 151 -11.65 16.71 -3.76
CA SER A 151 -11.71 18.18 -3.75
C SER A 151 -11.31 18.76 -5.11
N ALA A 152 -11.97 18.33 -6.20
CA ALA A 152 -11.59 18.63 -7.57
C ALA A 152 -11.47 20.14 -7.87
N ALA A 153 -12.22 20.99 -7.17
CA ALA A 153 -12.15 22.44 -7.32
C ALA A 153 -10.87 23.07 -6.74
N GLU A 154 -10.10 22.34 -5.94
CA GLU A 154 -8.85 22.82 -5.34
C GLU A 154 -7.63 22.48 -6.20
N GLU A 155 -6.61 23.34 -6.10
CA GLU A 155 -5.26 23.04 -6.58
C GLU A 155 -4.68 21.85 -5.78
N ALA A 156 -3.88 21.02 -6.45
CA ALA A 156 -3.19 19.88 -5.85
C ALA A 156 -4.14 18.91 -5.11
N HIS A 157 -5.33 18.67 -5.66
CA HIS A 157 -6.26 17.67 -5.11
C HIS A 157 -5.78 16.23 -5.32
N LEU A 158 -4.95 16.01 -6.34
CA LEU A 158 -4.09 14.85 -6.51
C LEU A 158 -2.67 15.36 -6.80
N GLY A 159 -1.66 14.71 -6.24
CA GLY A 159 -0.27 15.04 -6.56
C GLY A 159 0.73 14.05 -6.00
N VAL A 160 1.99 14.18 -6.43
CA VAL A 160 3.09 13.33 -6.02
C VAL A 160 4.30 14.16 -5.62
N GLY A 161 5.00 13.68 -4.59
CA GLY A 161 6.27 14.20 -4.12
C GLY A 161 7.18 13.07 -3.65
N PRO A 162 8.39 13.40 -3.18
CA PRO A 162 9.28 12.40 -2.63
C PRO A 162 8.79 11.92 -1.26
N ALA A 163 9.00 10.65 -0.96
CA ALA A 163 9.10 10.19 0.42
C ALA A 163 10.32 10.81 1.11
N LEU A 164 10.36 10.78 2.45
CA LEU A 164 11.47 11.36 3.22
C LEU A 164 12.82 10.78 2.78
N GLU A 165 12.89 9.48 2.50
CA GLU A 165 14.11 8.84 2.03
C GLU A 165 14.61 9.44 0.70
N LEU A 166 13.72 9.61 -0.28
CA LEU A 166 14.09 10.20 -1.57
C LEU A 166 14.48 11.68 -1.44
N ASP A 167 13.77 12.44 -0.60
CA ASP A 167 14.09 13.84 -0.32
C ASP A 167 15.51 13.96 0.27
N LEU A 168 15.86 13.09 1.22
CA LEU A 168 17.20 13.00 1.79
C LEU A 168 18.25 12.54 0.76
N ILE A 169 17.93 11.59 -0.13
CA ILE A 169 18.84 11.15 -1.20
C ILE A 169 19.16 12.31 -2.16
N ILE A 170 18.15 13.10 -2.53
CA ILE A 170 18.30 14.18 -3.51
C ILE A 170 18.98 15.41 -2.90
N PHE A 171 18.58 15.83 -1.70
CA PHE A 171 18.98 17.11 -1.11
C PHE A 171 19.91 16.99 0.11
N GLY A 172 20.03 15.81 0.71
CA GLY A 172 20.82 15.57 1.92
C GLY A 172 20.22 16.12 3.22
N ILE A 173 19.08 16.81 3.12
CA ILE A 173 18.29 17.37 4.22
C ILE A 173 16.80 17.30 3.85
N PRO A 174 15.88 17.27 4.82
CA PRO A 174 14.45 17.35 4.55
C PRO A 174 14.09 18.71 3.93
N THR A 175 13.42 18.71 2.78
CA THR A 175 13.05 19.93 2.06
C THR A 175 11.61 19.94 1.55
N GLN A 176 11.10 18.81 1.04
CA GLN A 176 9.85 18.78 0.29
C GLN A 176 9.07 17.46 0.38
N PHE A 177 9.39 16.57 1.34
CA PHE A 177 8.69 15.30 1.57
C PHE A 177 7.24 15.42 2.13
N TYR A 178 6.73 16.64 2.31
CA TYR A 178 5.47 16.94 3.00
C TYR A 178 4.42 17.61 2.11
N TYR A 179 4.68 17.76 0.81
CA TYR A 179 3.74 18.27 -0.19
C TYR A 179 4.07 17.71 -1.59
N PRO A 180 3.13 17.75 -2.56
CA PRO A 180 3.34 17.18 -3.89
C PRO A 180 4.27 18.05 -4.76
N SER A 181 5.59 17.92 -4.55
CA SER A 181 6.60 18.77 -5.20
C SER A 181 6.98 18.36 -6.62
N PHE A 182 6.63 17.15 -7.05
CA PHE A 182 6.96 16.65 -8.40
C PHE A 182 5.85 16.92 -9.41
N PHE A 183 4.60 16.79 -8.99
CA PHE A 183 3.43 17.08 -9.80
C PHE A 183 2.22 17.36 -8.90
N ASP A 184 1.40 18.34 -9.28
CA ASP A 184 0.10 18.62 -8.71
C ASP A 184 -0.93 18.92 -9.82
N THR A 185 -2.19 18.56 -9.56
CA THR A 185 -3.30 18.83 -10.48
C THR A 185 -3.84 20.25 -10.33
N SER A 186 -4.12 20.92 -11.45
CA SER A 186 -4.98 22.10 -11.46
C SER A 186 -6.44 21.75 -11.13
N PRO A 187 -7.30 22.72 -10.74
CA PRO A 187 -8.72 22.48 -10.51
C PRO A 187 -9.39 21.78 -11.68
N PHE A 188 -10.12 20.70 -11.37
CA PHE A 188 -10.85 19.83 -12.27
C PHE A 188 -10.01 19.16 -13.37
N GLU A 189 -8.68 19.14 -13.26
CA GLU A 189 -7.80 18.62 -14.32
C GLU A 189 -8.10 17.17 -14.69
N LYS A 190 -8.52 16.34 -13.72
CA LYS A 190 -8.87 14.93 -13.94
C LYS A 190 -10.35 14.67 -14.24
N CYS A 191 -11.19 15.71 -14.22
CA CYS A 191 -12.65 15.56 -14.28
C CYS A 191 -13.21 15.95 -15.65
N GLY A 192 -14.23 15.22 -16.11
CA GLY A 192 -14.84 15.38 -17.43
C GLY A 192 -14.01 14.82 -18.59
N ILE A 193 -12.99 14.00 -18.29
CA ILE A 193 -12.10 13.37 -19.28
C ILE A 193 -12.16 11.86 -19.11
N GLU A 194 -12.60 11.14 -20.14
CA GLU A 194 -12.89 9.69 -20.11
C GLU A 194 -11.79 8.83 -19.45
N ILE A 195 -10.51 9.16 -19.66
CA ILE A 195 -9.38 8.39 -19.13
C ILE A 195 -9.22 8.50 -17.61
N SER A 196 -9.73 9.56 -16.97
CA SER A 196 -9.53 9.84 -15.55
C SER A 196 -10.80 10.19 -14.77
N ASP A 197 -11.95 10.32 -15.45
CA ASP A 197 -13.20 10.84 -14.88
C ASP A 197 -13.72 9.99 -13.70
N CYS A 198 -13.40 8.69 -13.70
CA CYS A 198 -13.80 7.79 -12.62
C CYS A 198 -13.32 8.28 -11.24
N LEU A 199 -12.11 8.86 -11.14
CA LEU A 199 -11.59 9.45 -9.90
C LEU A 199 -12.52 10.53 -9.33
N CYS A 200 -13.13 11.32 -10.20
CA CYS A 200 -13.97 12.44 -9.80
C CYS A 200 -15.39 12.00 -9.42
N THR A 201 -15.76 10.75 -9.71
CA THR A 201 -17.06 10.17 -9.35
C THR A 201 -17.02 9.34 -8.08
N ASP A 202 -15.84 9.11 -7.50
CA ASP A 202 -15.70 8.31 -6.29
C ASP A 202 -16.43 8.94 -5.08
N GLU A 203 -17.10 8.09 -4.32
CA GLU A 203 -17.70 8.43 -3.03
C GLU A 203 -17.05 7.60 -1.92
N LEU A 204 -16.35 8.27 -1.02
CA LEU A 204 -15.65 7.66 0.10
C LEU A 204 -16.51 7.82 1.36
N THR A 205 -17.06 6.73 1.88
CA THR A 205 -17.92 6.79 3.06
C THR A 205 -17.18 6.31 4.29
N PHE A 206 -17.02 7.19 5.28
CA PHE A 206 -16.56 6.81 6.61
C PHE A 206 -17.75 6.73 7.56
N THR A 207 -17.85 5.64 8.31
CA THR A 207 -18.91 5.40 9.30
C THR A 207 -18.31 5.09 10.65
N GLN A 208 -18.81 5.73 11.70
CA GLN A 208 -18.48 5.36 13.07
C GLN A 208 -19.63 4.57 13.67
N THR A 209 -19.38 3.34 14.10
CA THR A 209 -20.40 2.50 14.73
C THR A 209 -20.75 3.03 16.13
N ALA A 210 -21.85 2.54 16.69
CA ALA A 210 -22.21 2.84 18.08
C ALA A 210 -21.16 2.29 19.08
N ASP A 211 -20.40 1.28 18.68
CA ASP A 211 -19.32 0.66 19.46
C ASP A 211 -17.95 1.33 19.22
N ASN A 212 -17.93 2.47 18.51
CA ASN A 212 -16.76 3.31 18.23
C ASN A 212 -15.77 2.73 17.20
N ASP A 213 -16.18 1.68 16.46
CA ASP A 213 -15.43 1.19 15.32
C ASP A 213 -15.54 2.16 14.15
N LEU A 214 -14.46 2.31 13.39
CA LEU A 214 -14.43 3.12 12.18
C LEU A 214 -14.45 2.17 10.98
N LEU A 215 -15.41 2.39 10.08
CA LEU A 215 -15.62 1.62 8.86
C LEU A 215 -15.43 2.51 7.64
N TYR A 216 -15.01 1.90 6.53
CA TYR A 216 -14.78 2.57 5.26
C TYR A 216 -15.40 1.79 4.11
N GLU A 217 -16.02 2.51 3.18
CA GLU A 217 -16.55 1.99 1.92
C GLU A 217 -16.18 2.94 0.78
N LEU A 218 -15.65 2.40 -0.32
CA LEU A 218 -15.40 3.14 -1.55
C LEU A 218 -16.45 2.75 -2.59
N ASN A 219 -17.34 3.66 -2.93
CA ASN A 219 -18.19 3.54 -4.11
C ASN A 219 -17.50 4.21 -5.29
N ASN A 220 -16.81 3.41 -6.11
CA ASN A 220 -16.09 3.88 -7.29
C ASN A 220 -16.95 3.96 -8.57
N ASN A 221 -18.27 3.77 -8.45
CA ASN A 221 -19.20 3.71 -9.59
C ASN A 221 -18.79 2.73 -10.71
N GLY A 222 -18.05 1.67 -10.35
CA GLY A 222 -17.59 0.62 -11.26
C GLY A 222 -16.26 0.91 -11.95
N GLY A 223 -15.57 2.01 -11.67
CA GLY A 223 -14.28 2.33 -12.26
C GLY A 223 -13.32 2.98 -11.25
N THR A 224 -12.06 2.56 -11.26
CA THR A 224 -11.00 3.14 -10.42
C THR A 224 -9.90 3.72 -11.29
N PHE A 225 -9.35 4.86 -10.89
CA PHE A 225 -8.23 5.49 -11.59
C PHE A 225 -6.91 4.90 -11.10
N PHE A 226 -6.22 4.17 -11.96
CA PHE A 226 -4.96 3.50 -11.63
C PHE A 226 -3.77 4.33 -12.09
N ASN A 227 -2.78 4.48 -11.22
CA ASN A 227 -1.44 4.89 -11.62
C ASN A 227 -0.88 3.91 -12.67
N GLU A 228 -0.13 4.40 -13.67
CA GLU A 228 0.47 3.58 -14.73
C GLU A 228 1.23 2.36 -14.20
N GLY A 229 1.99 2.52 -13.11
CA GLY A 229 2.84 1.48 -12.53
C GLY A 229 2.07 0.37 -11.81
N HIS A 230 0.78 0.56 -11.56
CA HIS A 230 -0.05 -0.33 -10.75
C HIS A 230 -1.13 -1.06 -11.55
N GLN A 231 -1.14 -0.90 -12.88
CA GLN A 231 -2.21 -1.45 -13.73
C GLN A 231 -2.14 -2.97 -13.93
N ASP A 232 -1.06 -3.64 -13.50
CA ASP A 232 -0.87 -5.09 -13.66
C ASP A 232 -2.03 -5.90 -13.03
N ILE A 233 -2.58 -5.46 -11.89
CA ILE A 233 -3.70 -6.12 -11.20
C ILE A 233 -5.00 -6.13 -12.03
N VAL A 234 -5.18 -5.12 -12.89
CA VAL A 234 -6.33 -5.00 -13.80
C VAL A 234 -6.01 -5.44 -15.23
N GLY A 235 -4.82 -5.98 -15.46
CA GLY A 235 -4.35 -6.37 -16.80
C GLY A 235 -4.18 -5.18 -17.75
N GLY A 236 -4.04 -3.97 -17.20
CA GLY A 236 -3.65 -2.81 -17.97
C GLY A 236 -2.21 -2.93 -18.45
N SER A 237 -1.89 -2.15 -19.47
CA SER A 237 -0.55 -2.10 -20.09
C SER A 237 -0.22 -0.68 -20.52
N GLY A 238 -0.89 0.30 -19.91
CA GLY A 238 -0.86 1.69 -20.32
C GLY A 238 0.52 2.31 -20.11
N ASP A 239 0.85 3.24 -21.00
CA ASP A 239 1.98 4.18 -20.85
C ASP A 239 1.54 5.46 -20.11
N GLU A 240 0.37 5.44 -19.45
CA GLU A 240 -0.24 6.54 -18.70
C GLU A 240 -1.30 6.02 -17.70
N ASP A 241 -1.62 6.84 -16.69
CA ASP A 241 -2.71 6.59 -15.74
C ASP A 241 -4.07 6.50 -16.43
N ALA A 242 -4.90 5.53 -16.02
CA ALA A 242 -6.20 5.33 -16.66
C ALA A 242 -7.25 4.70 -15.73
N CYS A 243 -8.52 4.95 -16.06
CA CYS A 243 -9.67 4.31 -15.45
C CYS A 243 -9.84 2.86 -15.93
N PHE A 244 -9.99 1.93 -14.99
CA PHE A 244 -10.32 0.53 -15.26
C PHE A 244 -11.53 0.08 -14.44
N GLU A 245 -12.29 -0.88 -14.97
CA GLU A 245 -13.31 -1.57 -14.18
C GLU A 245 -12.64 -2.27 -13.00
N PHE A 246 -13.09 -1.96 -11.78
CA PHE A 246 -12.56 -2.55 -10.55
C PHE A 246 -13.68 -2.63 -9.51
N ASP A 247 -13.77 -3.76 -8.82
CA ASP A 247 -14.78 -3.97 -7.79
C ASP A 247 -14.22 -3.56 -6.43
N THR A 248 -14.71 -2.46 -5.88
CA THR A 248 -14.38 -1.97 -4.54
C THR A 248 -15.48 -2.28 -3.53
N SER A 249 -16.46 -3.11 -3.89
CA SER A 249 -17.58 -3.42 -3.01
C SER A 249 -17.11 -4.20 -1.78
N GLY A 250 -17.59 -3.77 -0.63
CA GLY A 250 -17.16 -4.29 0.65
C GLY A 250 -17.13 -3.19 1.68
N THR A 251 -16.96 -3.60 2.94
CA THR A 251 -16.78 -2.69 4.06
C THR A 251 -15.46 -3.07 4.72
N SER A 252 -14.54 -2.12 4.77
CA SER A 252 -13.25 -2.28 5.44
C SER A 252 -13.29 -1.69 6.84
N PHE A 253 -12.53 -2.27 7.75
CA PHE A 253 -12.21 -1.62 9.01
C PHE A 253 -11.13 -0.56 8.81
N VAL A 254 -11.24 0.53 9.56
CA VAL A 254 -10.21 1.55 9.65
C VAL A 254 -9.61 1.50 11.04
N SER A 255 -8.32 1.19 11.13
CA SER A 255 -7.55 1.34 12.36
C SER A 255 -6.76 2.65 12.32
N LEU A 256 -6.68 3.32 13.48
CA LEU A 256 -5.88 4.53 13.62
C LEU A 256 -4.59 4.20 14.36
N ALA A 257 -3.48 4.78 13.90
CA ALA A 257 -2.16 4.57 14.45
C ALA A 257 -1.40 5.90 14.57
N PRO A 258 -0.42 6.02 15.48
CA PRO A 258 0.52 7.13 15.42
C PRO A 258 1.36 7.00 14.14
N THR A 259 1.70 8.12 13.51
CA THR A 259 2.65 8.15 12.40
C THR A 259 4.06 7.79 12.88
N ASP A 260 4.80 7.07 12.05
CA ASP A 260 6.24 6.83 12.24
C ASP A 260 7.09 7.92 11.54
N VAL A 261 6.47 8.84 10.79
CA VAL A 261 7.16 9.99 10.19
C VAL A 261 7.45 11.04 11.25
N ASP A 262 8.73 11.42 11.35
CA ASP A 262 9.14 12.57 12.17
C ASP A 262 8.79 13.89 11.47
N TRP A 263 7.55 14.36 11.66
CA TRP A 263 7.08 15.62 11.11
C TRP A 263 7.81 16.86 11.67
N SER A 264 8.61 16.73 12.73
CA SER A 264 9.45 17.83 13.22
C SER A 264 10.60 18.17 12.27
N LEU A 265 10.88 17.28 11.31
CA LEU A 265 11.85 17.50 10.23
C LEU A 265 11.35 18.47 9.16
N VAL A 266 10.05 18.79 9.11
CA VAL A 266 9.50 19.70 8.11
C VAL A 266 10.06 21.11 8.33
N PRO A 267 10.68 21.73 7.29
CA PRO A 267 11.29 23.06 7.43
C PRO A 267 10.28 24.20 7.48
N ASP A 268 9.05 24.00 6.99
CA ASP A 268 7.99 25.00 7.02
C ASP A 268 7.34 25.06 8.42
N PRO A 269 7.51 26.16 9.18
CA PRO A 269 6.98 26.27 10.53
C PRO A 269 5.44 26.43 10.57
N THR A 270 4.79 26.61 9.42
CA THR A 270 3.33 26.71 9.32
C THR A 270 2.67 25.38 9.02
N PHE A 271 3.44 24.37 8.60
CA PHE A 271 2.96 23.02 8.42
C PHE A 271 2.89 22.29 9.77
N SER A 272 1.78 21.62 10.02
CA SER A 272 1.61 20.71 11.15
C SER A 272 0.75 19.55 10.70
N ALA A 273 1.34 18.38 10.56
CA ALA A 273 0.57 17.15 10.35
C ALA A 273 -0.18 16.77 11.63
N ARG A 274 -1.28 16.03 11.48
CA ARG A 274 -2.07 15.53 12.61
C ARG A 274 -1.30 14.53 13.48
N GLY A 275 -0.41 13.76 12.87
CA GLY A 275 0.33 12.69 13.54
C GLY A 275 -0.41 11.34 13.58
N THR A 276 -1.52 11.22 12.85
CA THR A 276 -2.39 10.04 12.81
C THR A 276 -2.33 9.39 11.42
N VAL A 277 -2.27 8.06 11.39
CA VAL A 277 -2.33 7.24 10.19
C VAL A 277 -3.63 6.42 10.23
N MET A 278 -4.35 6.38 9.11
CA MET A 278 -5.46 5.49 8.86
C MET A 278 -4.95 4.28 8.10
N ASN A 279 -5.18 3.07 8.62
CA ASN A 279 -4.94 1.83 7.89
C ASN A 279 -6.27 1.17 7.57
N LEU A 280 -6.50 0.92 6.29
CA LEU A 280 -7.71 0.30 5.76
C LEU A 280 -7.47 -1.21 5.60
N SER A 281 -8.39 -2.04 6.08
CA SER A 281 -8.32 -3.49 5.87
C SER A 281 -8.71 -3.89 4.45
N ASP A 282 -8.40 -5.14 4.09
CA ASP A 282 -8.87 -5.80 2.86
C ASP A 282 -8.41 -5.09 1.57
N ASP A 283 -7.17 -4.59 1.57
CA ASP A 283 -6.54 -3.88 0.44
C ASP A 283 -7.33 -2.65 -0.05
N ALA A 284 -8.17 -2.07 0.82
CA ALA A 284 -8.94 -0.89 0.48
C ALA A 284 -8.07 0.36 0.38
N PHE A 285 -8.45 1.25 -0.53
CA PHE A 285 -7.70 2.46 -0.89
C PHE A 285 -8.66 3.64 -1.05
N MET A 286 -8.10 4.84 -1.18
CA MET A 286 -8.82 6.11 -1.30
C MET A 286 -8.71 6.71 -2.71
N GLY A 287 -9.59 6.27 -3.62
CA GLY A 287 -9.75 6.82 -4.97
C GLY A 287 -8.66 6.43 -5.96
N TYR A 288 -7.54 7.16 -6.00
CA TYR A 288 -6.43 6.84 -6.91
C TYR A 288 -5.65 5.63 -6.41
N TYR A 289 -5.49 4.63 -7.28
CA TYR A 289 -4.88 3.36 -6.91
C TYR A 289 -3.37 3.36 -7.12
N VAL A 290 -2.65 3.21 -6.01
CA VAL A 290 -1.17 3.12 -5.92
C VAL A 290 -0.73 1.97 -5.00
N SER A 291 -1.52 0.89 -4.96
CA SER A 291 -1.27 -0.32 -4.14
C SER A 291 -0.94 -0.03 -2.68
N SER A 292 -1.67 0.90 -2.06
CA SER A 292 -1.48 1.25 -0.65
C SER A 292 -2.81 1.40 0.07
N SER A 293 -2.84 0.89 1.30
CA SER A 293 -4.00 0.91 2.20
C SER A 293 -3.74 1.74 3.46
N SER A 294 -2.61 2.47 3.50
CA SER A 294 -2.19 3.28 4.65
C SER A 294 -2.07 4.75 4.28
N TYR A 295 -2.72 5.61 5.06
CA TYR A 295 -2.87 7.04 4.79
C TYR A 295 -2.58 7.88 6.02
N GLU A 296 -1.53 8.68 5.98
CA GLU A 296 -1.27 9.72 6.98
C GLU A 296 -2.31 10.83 6.81
N ILE A 297 -3.00 11.18 7.90
CA ILE A 297 -3.84 12.37 7.95
C ILE A 297 -2.91 13.57 8.13
N LEU A 298 -2.75 14.36 7.07
CA LEU A 298 -2.05 15.64 7.16
C LEU A 298 -2.96 16.66 7.84
N GLU A 299 -4.20 16.75 7.38
CA GLU A 299 -5.24 17.63 7.94
C GLU A 299 -6.61 16.96 7.81
N VAL A 300 -7.46 17.14 8.82
CA VAL A 300 -8.88 16.80 8.75
C VAL A 300 -9.68 17.86 9.51
N THR A 301 -10.77 18.32 8.92
CA THR A 301 -11.75 19.23 9.50
C THR A 301 -13.15 18.67 9.27
N GLU A 302 -14.19 19.44 9.58
CA GLU A 302 -15.57 19.04 9.31
C GLU A 302 -15.85 18.81 7.81
N THR A 303 -15.12 19.51 6.93
CA THR A 303 -15.40 19.57 5.49
C THR A 303 -14.18 19.36 4.58
N THR A 304 -12.98 19.20 5.14
CA THR A 304 -11.73 18.97 4.40
C THR A 304 -10.96 17.79 4.98
N LEU A 305 -10.37 17.00 4.10
CA LEU A 305 -9.50 15.87 4.45
C LEU A 305 -8.31 15.89 3.47
N HIS A 306 -7.10 16.06 4.00
CA HIS A 306 -5.87 16.02 3.23
C HIS A 306 -5.03 14.86 3.77
N VAL A 307 -4.78 13.88 2.91
CA VAL A 307 -4.05 12.66 3.24
C VAL A 307 -2.82 12.48 2.37
N ARG A 308 -1.83 11.78 2.92
CA ARG A 308 -0.63 11.33 2.22
C ARG A 308 -0.51 9.82 2.33
N THR A 309 -0.10 9.16 1.27
CA THR A 309 0.20 7.73 1.27
C THR A 309 1.54 7.46 0.59
N ILE A 310 2.25 6.43 1.04
CA ILE A 310 3.45 5.95 0.35
C ILE A 310 3.01 5.03 -0.78
N ASP A 311 3.64 5.17 -1.93
CA ASP A 311 3.39 4.30 -3.08
C ASP A 311 3.80 2.86 -2.76
N GLY A 312 2.92 1.90 -3.04
CA GLY A 312 3.11 0.50 -2.67
C GLY A 312 4.14 -0.25 -3.52
N LEU A 313 4.49 0.25 -4.71
CA LEU A 313 5.48 -0.36 -5.60
C LEU A 313 6.79 0.44 -5.65
N ASP A 314 6.75 1.75 -5.37
CA ASP A 314 7.92 2.61 -5.22
C ASP A 314 7.89 3.40 -3.90
N PRO A 315 8.44 2.85 -2.79
CA PRO A 315 8.38 3.50 -1.48
C PRO A 315 9.16 4.83 -1.39
N LEU A 316 9.86 5.23 -2.46
CA LEU A 316 10.51 6.53 -2.59
C LEU A 316 9.54 7.64 -2.98
N LEU A 317 8.31 7.32 -3.39
CA LEU A 317 7.27 8.26 -3.76
C LEU A 317 6.16 8.33 -2.71
N ALA A 318 5.57 9.52 -2.58
CA ALA A 318 4.41 9.76 -1.75
C ALA A 318 3.34 10.50 -2.55
N TRP A 319 2.11 10.00 -2.45
CA TRP A 319 0.93 10.55 -3.11
C TRP A 319 0.07 11.32 -2.13
N TYR A 320 -0.50 12.43 -2.60
CA TYR A 320 -1.28 13.37 -1.80
C TYR A 320 -2.68 13.50 -2.38
N HIS A 321 -3.69 13.44 -1.51
CA HIS A 321 -5.09 13.56 -1.92
C HIS A 321 -5.82 14.56 -1.03
N LYS A 322 -6.65 15.39 -1.65
CA LYS A 322 -7.59 16.25 -0.93
C LYS A 322 -9.01 15.81 -1.24
N PHE A 323 -9.78 15.65 -0.17
CA PHE A 323 -11.19 15.33 -0.19
C PHE A 323 -12.01 16.35 0.58
N THR A 324 -13.29 16.42 0.26
CA THR A 324 -14.25 17.33 0.87
C THR A 324 -15.60 16.65 1.04
N THR A 325 -16.40 17.12 1.99
CA THR A 325 -17.79 16.68 2.15
C THR A 325 -18.76 17.43 1.24
N GLU A 326 -18.30 18.46 0.54
CA GLU A 326 -19.10 19.21 -0.43
C GLU A 326 -18.87 18.62 -1.82
N ASN A 327 -19.90 18.00 -2.41
CA ASN A 327 -19.78 17.45 -3.77
C ASN A 327 -19.44 18.59 -4.75
N PRO A 328 -18.26 18.56 -5.42
CA PRO A 328 -17.84 19.65 -6.29
C PRO A 328 -18.65 19.76 -7.60
N PHE A 329 -19.57 18.81 -7.85
CA PHE A 329 -20.42 18.76 -9.04
C PHE A 329 -21.91 19.07 -8.77
N ASP A 330 -22.28 19.34 -7.52
CA ASP A 330 -23.64 19.74 -7.11
C ASP A 330 -23.93 21.25 -7.30
#